data_AF-A0A521Q5U9-F1
#
_entry.id   AF-A0A521Q5U9-F1
#
_cell.length_a   1.000
_cell.length_b   1.000
_cell.length_c   1.000
_cell.angle_alpha   90.00
_cell.angle_beta   90.00
_cell.angle_gamma   90.00
#
_symmetry.space_group_name_H-M   'P 1'
#
loop_
_entity.id
_entity.type
_entity.pdbx_description
1 polymer ?
#
loop_
_entity_poly.entity_id
_entity_poly.type
_entity_poly.pdbx_seq_one_letter_code
_entity_poly.pdbx_strand_id
1 'polypeptide(L)'
;MRRPNFRQRGFTLVEMIFVLAIILTLIAIFLPLATSKLSDARTAKAQADEDSISAALVSLFTDLGIWPASHGTSPTDQTLRYLLVGDPTATSATQIDSTNPTILGAGWATGALVDQISSAAVPTSPAQDPNNAFNHLVVNNPNANAIENDPLDYKSTGKKRWRGPYIAKLSADPYGNNYIINIGAITGTGTGTLAAEKGWILSAGPNGTLNTAATDSAVSSDDIGYIFCTRCQ
;
A
#
# COMPACT_ATOMS: atom_id res chain seq x y z
N MET A 1 -58.90 -47.09 1.45
CA MET A 1 -57.45 -47.22 1.18
C MET A 1 -56.68 -46.74 2.40
N ARG A 2 -55.96 -47.64 3.10
CA ARG A 2 -55.25 -47.34 4.35
C ARG A 2 -53.77 -47.08 4.01
N ARG A 3 -53.30 -45.84 4.18
CA ARG A 3 -51.91 -45.47 3.89
C ARG A 3 -50.97 -46.12 4.91
N PRO A 4 -49.88 -46.80 4.50
CA PRO A 4 -48.91 -47.34 5.45
C PRO A 4 -48.17 -46.18 6.11
N ASN A 5 -48.27 -46.06 7.44
CA ASN A 5 -47.47 -45.14 8.23
C ASN A 5 -46.02 -45.64 8.24
N PHE A 6 -45.13 -44.94 7.55
CA PHE A 6 -43.70 -45.12 7.73
C PHE A 6 -43.36 -44.71 9.16
N ARG A 7 -43.05 -45.68 10.02
CA ARG A 7 -42.45 -45.42 11.33
C ARG A 7 -41.13 -44.70 11.08
N GLN A 8 -41.09 -43.40 11.32
CA GLN A 8 -39.85 -42.64 11.35
C GLN A 8 -39.03 -43.19 12.52
N ARG A 9 -37.97 -43.95 12.21
CA ARG A 9 -36.97 -44.36 13.19
C ARG A 9 -36.15 -43.11 13.54
N GLY A 10 -36.16 -42.72 14.82
CA GLY A 10 -35.31 -41.62 15.30
C GLY A 10 -33.84 -42.01 15.28
N PHE A 11 -32.96 -41.02 15.05
CA PHE A 11 -31.51 -41.20 15.12
C PHE A 11 -31.06 -41.58 16.53
N THR A 12 -30.13 -42.52 16.63
CA THR A 12 -29.50 -42.87 17.91
C THR A 12 -28.45 -41.82 18.30
N LEU A 13 -28.28 -41.54 19.60
CA LEU A 13 -27.21 -40.64 20.07
C LEU A 13 -25.82 -41.15 19.66
N VAL A 14 -25.68 -42.48 19.53
CA VAL A 14 -24.42 -43.14 19.14
C VAL A 14 -24.10 -42.95 17.65
N GLU A 15 -25.10 -42.87 16.76
CA GLU A 15 -24.84 -42.50 15.36
C GLU A 15 -24.35 -41.05 15.24
N MET A 16 -24.97 -40.14 15.99
CA MET A 16 -24.59 -38.73 15.93
C MET A 16 -23.19 -38.47 16.51
N ILE A 17 -22.78 -39.18 17.57
CA ILE A 17 -21.42 -39.00 18.11
C ILE A 17 -20.35 -39.52 17.12
N PHE A 18 -20.62 -40.60 16.39
CA PHE A 18 -19.68 -41.12 15.39
C PHE A 18 -19.56 -40.16 14.20
N VAL A 19 -20.67 -39.61 13.72
CA VAL A 19 -20.69 -38.61 12.65
C VAL A 19 -19.94 -37.35 13.06
N LEU A 20 -20.18 -36.85 14.27
CA LEU A 20 -19.47 -35.67 14.79
C LEU A 20 -17.98 -35.94 14.96
N ALA A 21 -17.59 -37.12 15.43
CA ALA A 21 -16.19 -37.51 15.53
C ALA A 21 -15.49 -37.45 14.16
N ILE A 22 -16.12 -37.99 13.10
CA ILE A 22 -15.56 -37.93 11.75
C ILE A 22 -15.46 -36.49 11.26
N ILE A 23 -16.51 -35.67 11.41
CA ILE A 23 -16.49 -34.25 10.99
C ILE A 23 -15.35 -33.49 11.68
N LEU A 24 -15.17 -33.68 12.99
CA LEU A 24 -14.10 -33.04 13.75
C LEU A 24 -12.70 -33.49 13.26
N THR A 25 -12.52 -34.78 12.96
CA THR A 25 -11.24 -35.27 12.41
C THR A 25 -10.94 -34.68 11.03
N LEU A 26 -11.95 -34.56 10.15
CA LEU A 26 -11.79 -33.96 8.83
C LEU A 26 -11.42 -32.48 8.92
N ILE A 27 -12.11 -31.72 9.78
CA ILE A 27 -11.80 -30.31 10.03
C ILE A 27 -10.35 -30.16 10.51
N ALA A 28 -9.92 -30.99 11.46
CA ALA A 28 -8.57 -30.96 12.01
C ALA A 28 -7.47 -31.12 10.94
N ILE A 29 -7.71 -31.95 9.91
CA ILE A 29 -6.76 -32.17 8.81
C ILE A 29 -6.83 -31.06 7.74
N PHE A 30 -8.02 -30.51 7.49
CA PHE A 30 -8.25 -29.58 6.39
C PHE A 30 -7.73 -28.16 6.67
N LEU A 31 -7.85 -27.67 7.91
CA LEU A 31 -7.48 -26.29 8.29
C LEU A 31 -6.06 -25.85 7.87
N PRO A 32 -4.98 -26.62 8.11
CA PRO A 32 -3.62 -26.16 7.79
C PRO A 32 -3.33 -26.02 6.29
N LEU A 33 -4.06 -26.72 5.41
CA LEU A 33 -3.84 -26.63 3.96
C LEU A 33 -4.51 -25.40 3.33
N ALA A 34 -5.60 -24.91 3.93
CA ALA A 34 -6.35 -23.77 3.41
C ALA A 34 -5.60 -22.44 3.59
N THR A 35 -4.77 -22.31 4.64
CA THR A 35 -4.09 -21.05 4.98
C THR A 35 -2.93 -20.72 4.05
N SER A 36 -2.17 -21.71 3.57
CA SER A 36 -1.03 -21.50 2.65
C SER A 36 -1.48 -21.03 1.26
N LYS A 37 -2.57 -21.59 0.73
CA LYS A 37 -3.14 -21.13 -0.54
C LYS A 37 -3.70 -19.71 -0.47
N LEU A 38 -4.17 -19.32 0.72
CA LEU A 38 -4.59 -17.95 0.95
C LEU A 38 -3.39 -17.00 1.02
N SER A 39 -2.28 -17.39 1.66
CA SER A 39 -1.06 -16.56 1.68
C SER A 39 -0.48 -16.38 0.29
N ASP A 40 -0.38 -17.46 -0.49
CA ASP A 40 0.13 -17.40 -1.87
C ASP A 40 -0.72 -16.44 -2.73
N ALA A 41 -2.04 -16.49 -2.59
CA ALA A 41 -2.97 -15.61 -3.29
C ALA A 41 -2.84 -14.15 -2.86
N ARG A 42 -2.57 -13.88 -1.58
CA ARG A 42 -2.30 -12.54 -1.08
C ARG A 42 -0.98 -11.99 -1.63
N THR A 43 0.10 -12.76 -1.59
CA THR A 43 1.38 -12.33 -2.18
C THR A 43 1.27 -12.09 -3.68
N ALA A 44 0.60 -12.97 -4.42
CA ALA A 44 0.38 -12.78 -5.85
C ALA A 44 -0.46 -11.53 -6.16
N LYS A 45 -1.45 -11.21 -5.32
CA LYS A 45 -2.22 -9.97 -5.44
C LYS A 45 -1.35 -8.75 -5.15
N ALA A 46 -0.52 -8.77 -4.11
CA ALA A 46 0.36 -7.65 -3.78
C ALA A 46 1.30 -7.31 -4.95
N GLN A 47 1.92 -8.34 -5.54
CA GLN A 47 2.77 -8.18 -6.72
C GLN A 47 2.02 -7.56 -7.92
N ALA A 48 0.79 -8.01 -8.18
CA ALA A 48 -0.02 -7.48 -9.28
C ALA A 48 -0.47 -6.02 -9.07
N ASP A 49 -0.76 -5.66 -7.82
CA ASP A 49 -1.08 -4.28 -7.45
C ASP A 49 0.16 -3.38 -7.64
N GLU A 50 1.35 -3.82 -7.21
CA GLU A 50 2.62 -3.09 -7.39
C GLU A 50 2.99 -2.85 -8.85
N ASP A 51 2.81 -3.85 -9.72
CA ASP A 51 3.00 -3.72 -11.17
C ASP A 51 2.05 -2.68 -11.77
N SER A 52 0.81 -2.63 -11.26
CA SER A 52 -0.18 -1.63 -11.67
C SER A 52 0.21 -0.22 -11.20
N ILE A 53 0.71 -0.11 -9.97
CA ILE A 53 1.19 1.16 -9.37
C ILE A 53 2.39 1.69 -10.16
N SER A 54 3.37 0.85 -10.48
CA SER A 54 4.55 1.28 -11.24
C SER A 54 4.19 1.72 -12.65
N ALA A 55 3.30 1.01 -13.33
CA ALA A 55 2.79 1.42 -14.64
C ALA A 55 2.09 2.79 -14.58
N ALA A 56 1.33 3.05 -13.51
CA ALA A 56 0.67 4.34 -13.31
C ALA A 56 1.68 5.47 -13.07
N LEU A 57 2.70 5.23 -12.24
CA LEU A 57 3.76 6.22 -11.99
C LEU A 57 4.60 6.51 -13.25
N VAL A 58 4.92 5.49 -14.03
CA VAL A 58 5.63 5.65 -15.32
C VAL A 58 4.77 6.42 -16.32
N SER A 59 3.47 6.21 -16.34
CA SER A 59 2.54 6.96 -17.20
C SER A 59 2.48 8.44 -16.79
N LEU A 60 2.35 8.73 -15.49
CA LEU A 60 2.45 10.08 -14.94
C LEU A 60 3.77 10.75 -15.34
N PHE A 61 4.89 10.06 -15.18
CA PHE A 61 6.21 10.57 -15.56
C PHE A 61 6.32 10.81 -17.06
N THR A 62 5.74 9.95 -17.89
CA THR A 62 5.75 10.12 -19.35
C THR A 62 4.99 11.37 -19.78
N ASP A 63 3.87 11.67 -19.11
CA ASP A 63 3.04 12.83 -19.43
C ASP A 63 3.58 14.14 -18.86
N LEU A 64 4.10 14.14 -17.63
CA LEU A 64 4.55 15.36 -16.94
C LEU A 64 6.07 15.57 -17.01
N GLY A 65 6.85 14.50 -17.15
CA GLY A 65 8.30 14.49 -17.02
C GLY A 65 8.80 14.68 -15.59
N ILE A 66 7.92 14.49 -14.60
CA ILE A 66 8.21 14.61 -13.17
C ILE A 66 7.52 13.47 -12.41
N TRP A 67 8.13 13.03 -11.32
CA TRP A 67 7.53 12.08 -10.37
C TRP A 67 6.55 12.81 -9.44
N PRO A 68 5.71 12.08 -8.67
CA PRO A 68 4.88 12.67 -7.63
C PRO A 68 5.71 13.57 -6.71
N ALA A 69 5.27 14.81 -6.56
CA ALA A 69 5.88 15.81 -5.71
C ALA A 69 4.77 16.77 -5.29
N SER A 70 4.71 17.07 -3.99
CA SER A 70 3.93 18.19 -3.49
C SER A 70 4.74 19.42 -3.85
N HIS A 71 4.11 20.33 -4.59
CA HIS A 71 4.76 21.57 -4.92
C HIS A 71 4.79 22.38 -3.62
N GLY A 72 5.98 22.61 -3.08
CA GLY A 72 6.19 23.79 -2.24
C GLY A 72 5.83 25.06 -3.03
N THR A 73 6.13 26.23 -2.49
CA THR A 73 5.83 27.52 -3.15
C THR A 73 6.54 27.72 -4.51
N SER A 74 7.31 26.75 -5.01
CA SER A 74 7.95 26.73 -6.32
C SER A 74 7.91 25.33 -6.97
N PRO A 75 7.74 25.21 -8.31
CA PRO A 75 7.80 23.96 -9.08
C PRO A 75 9.12 23.16 -9.03
N THR A 76 10.12 23.66 -8.31
CA THR A 76 11.43 23.01 -8.10
C THR A 76 11.58 22.43 -6.69
N ASP A 77 10.63 22.67 -5.80
CA ASP A 77 10.69 22.27 -4.40
C ASP A 77 9.93 20.96 -4.21
N GLN A 78 10.62 19.84 -4.44
CA GLN A 78 10.07 18.49 -4.28
C GLN A 78 10.32 18.03 -2.84
N THR A 79 9.33 18.18 -1.96
CA THR A 79 9.47 17.80 -0.54
C THR A 79 9.02 16.38 -0.24
N LEU A 80 8.33 15.70 -1.17
CA LEU A 80 7.84 14.34 -0.92
C LEU A 80 8.97 13.31 -1.02
N ARG A 81 9.16 12.59 0.08
CA ARG A 81 10.08 11.44 0.13
C ARG A 81 9.35 10.11 0.01
N TYR A 82 8.16 10.01 0.59
CA TYR A 82 7.31 8.83 0.55
C TYR A 82 5.98 9.12 -0.14
N LEU A 83 5.46 8.10 -0.83
CA LEU A 83 4.13 8.13 -1.40
C LEU A 83 3.36 6.88 -0.97
N LEU A 84 2.11 7.07 -0.59
CA LEU A 84 1.24 6.04 -0.01
C LEU A 84 0.17 5.64 -1.00
N VAL A 85 -0.10 4.35 -1.09
CA VAL A 85 -1.08 3.81 -2.01
C VAL A 85 -2.07 2.94 -1.25
N GLY A 86 -3.32 3.37 -1.16
CA GLY A 86 -4.38 2.57 -0.58
C GLY A 86 -5.54 3.41 -0.04
N ASP A 87 -6.22 2.89 0.98
CA ASP A 87 -7.37 3.58 1.58
C ASP A 87 -6.87 4.69 2.54
N PRO A 88 -7.20 5.96 2.29
CA PRO A 88 -6.81 7.07 3.16
C PRO A 88 -7.53 7.08 4.51
N THR A 89 -8.59 6.27 4.66
CA THR A 89 -9.38 6.11 5.90
C THR A 89 -9.03 4.84 6.67
N ALA A 90 -8.43 3.84 6.00
CA ALA A 90 -7.77 2.75 6.68
C ALA A 90 -6.57 3.35 7.40
N THR A 91 -6.59 3.31 8.73
CA THR A 91 -5.62 3.93 9.62
C THR A 91 -4.18 3.64 9.21
N SER A 92 -3.61 4.56 8.42
CA SER A 92 -2.18 4.73 8.21
C SER A 92 -1.55 5.62 9.28
N ALA A 93 -2.35 6.12 10.23
CA ALA A 93 -1.87 6.93 11.35
C ALA A 93 -0.88 6.17 12.26
N THR A 94 -0.80 4.84 12.16
CA THR A 94 0.19 4.01 12.88
C THR A 94 1.41 3.62 12.04
N GLN A 95 1.39 3.79 10.72
CA GLN A 95 2.49 3.38 9.81
C GLN A 95 3.27 4.55 9.22
N ILE A 96 2.88 5.77 9.57
CA ILE A 96 3.41 6.99 8.98
C ILE A 96 3.59 8.02 10.09
N ASP A 97 4.40 7.62 11.08
CA ASP A 97 5.15 8.65 11.79
C ASP A 97 6.30 9.09 10.88
N SER A 98 6.51 10.37 10.95
CA SER A 98 7.23 11.26 10.09
C SER A 98 8.74 11.11 9.93
N THR A 99 9.32 9.95 10.21
CA THR A 99 10.78 9.78 10.22
C THR A 99 11.21 8.54 9.44
N ASN A 100 11.60 8.77 8.19
CA ASN A 100 12.71 8.13 7.47
C ASN A 100 13.18 6.70 7.91
N PRO A 101 13.08 5.66 7.06
CA PRO A 101 13.55 4.31 7.28
C PRO A 101 15.06 4.21 7.01
N THR A 102 15.84 4.56 8.03
CA THR A 102 17.13 3.93 8.28
C THR A 102 17.28 3.78 9.78
N ILE A 103 17.14 2.56 10.30
CA ILE A 103 17.93 1.90 11.35
C ILE A 103 17.11 0.73 11.92
N LEU A 104 17.80 -0.41 12.07
CA LEU A 104 17.27 -1.71 12.48
C LEU A 104 16.33 -1.69 13.69
N GLY A 105 15.24 -2.45 13.58
CA GLY A 105 14.34 -2.78 14.68
C GLY A 105 13.14 -1.83 14.74
N ALA A 106 12.17 -2.06 13.85
CA ALA A 106 10.95 -1.27 13.73
C ALA A 106 10.11 -1.28 15.02
N GLY A 107 10.31 -0.26 15.85
CA GLY A 107 9.33 0.27 16.78
C GLY A 107 9.33 1.78 16.57
N TRP A 108 8.28 2.30 15.94
CA TRP A 108 8.11 3.71 15.60
C TRP A 108 8.04 4.59 16.86
N ALA A 109 9.18 5.00 17.40
CA ALA A 109 9.30 5.93 18.53
C ALA A 109 10.15 7.14 18.13
N THR A 110 9.43 8.24 17.88
CA THR A 110 9.84 9.65 17.73
C THR A 110 11.18 10.02 18.38
N GLY A 111 12.20 10.25 17.55
CA GLY A 111 13.44 10.93 17.91
C GLY A 111 13.73 11.99 16.85
N ALA A 112 13.65 13.26 17.25
CA ALA A 112 13.65 14.45 16.41
C ALA A 112 14.68 14.47 15.27
N LEU A 113 14.28 15.13 14.15
CA LEU A 113 15.07 15.59 12.98
C LEU A 113 14.80 14.92 11.63
N VAL A 114 13.57 14.45 11.36
CA VAL A 114 13.08 14.33 9.97
C VAL A 114 11.88 15.26 9.85
N ASP A 115 11.92 16.07 8.79
CA ASP A 115 10.83 16.94 8.36
C ASP A 115 9.52 16.17 8.44
N GLN A 116 8.59 16.68 9.24
CA GLN A 116 7.46 15.88 9.64
C GLN A 116 6.67 15.51 8.36
N ILE A 117 6.54 14.23 8.00
CA ILE A 117 5.32 13.75 7.32
C ILE A 117 4.19 14.38 8.11
N SER A 118 3.59 15.42 7.54
CA SER A 118 2.64 16.23 8.26
C SER A 118 1.48 15.31 8.59
N SER A 119 1.47 14.80 9.81
CA SER A 119 0.30 14.32 10.55
C SER A 119 -0.70 15.46 10.81
N ALA A 120 -0.64 16.53 10.01
CA ALA A 120 -1.59 17.60 9.99
C ALA A 120 -2.89 17.07 9.40
N ALA A 121 -3.71 16.55 10.32
CA ALA A 121 -5.02 15.97 10.15
C ALA A 121 -5.03 14.62 9.42
N VAL A 122 -5.46 13.58 10.14
CA VAL A 122 -6.36 12.59 9.54
C VAL A 122 -7.46 13.40 8.86
N PRO A 123 -7.50 13.46 7.53
CA PRO A 123 -8.47 14.28 6.85
C PRO A 123 -9.86 13.74 7.20
N THR A 124 -10.76 14.57 7.72
CA THR A 124 -12.18 14.20 7.88
C THR A 124 -12.88 13.98 6.53
N SER A 125 -12.15 14.20 5.43
CA SER A 125 -12.45 13.80 4.06
C SER A 125 -11.16 13.30 3.38
N PRO A 126 -11.12 12.11 2.75
CA PRO A 126 -9.99 11.43 2.07
C PRO A 126 -8.93 12.20 1.25
N ALA A 127 -9.07 13.51 1.06
CA ALA A 127 -8.38 14.31 0.06
C ALA A 127 -7.26 15.24 0.58
N GLN A 128 -6.83 15.18 1.86
CA GLN A 128 -5.97 16.22 2.46
C GLN A 128 -4.52 15.84 2.82
N ASP A 129 -4.02 14.63 2.49
CA ASP A 129 -2.59 14.30 2.65
C ASP A 129 -1.83 14.39 1.30
N PRO A 130 -0.85 15.29 1.14
CA PRO A 130 -0.01 15.38 -0.05
C PRO A 130 0.82 14.11 -0.33
N ASN A 131 1.09 13.26 0.67
CA ASN A 131 1.80 11.99 0.48
C ASN A 131 0.90 10.88 -0.09
N ASN A 132 -0.37 11.15 -0.40
CA ASN A 132 -1.29 10.14 -0.91
C ASN A 132 -1.24 10.06 -2.45
N ALA A 133 -0.89 8.89 -2.99
CA ALA A 133 -0.86 8.63 -4.43
C ALA A 133 -2.20 8.89 -5.13
N PHE A 134 -3.33 8.79 -4.44
CA PHE A 134 -4.64 9.13 -5.00
C PHE A 134 -4.69 10.56 -5.54
N ASN A 135 -4.09 11.50 -4.80
CA ASN A 135 -4.02 12.91 -5.17
C ASN A 135 -3.23 13.15 -6.45
N HIS A 136 -2.17 12.36 -6.69
CA HIS A 136 -1.33 12.49 -7.87
C HIS A 136 -1.86 11.68 -9.06
N LEU A 137 -2.33 10.46 -8.79
CA LEU A 137 -2.63 9.47 -9.82
C LEU A 137 -4.09 9.48 -10.26
N VAL A 138 -5.02 9.96 -9.43
CA VAL A 138 -6.46 9.84 -9.69
C VAL A 138 -7.15 11.19 -9.81
N VAL A 139 -6.91 12.14 -8.91
CA VAL A 139 -7.73 13.37 -8.82
C VAL A 139 -7.02 14.68 -9.16
N ASN A 140 -5.71 14.66 -9.45
CA ASN A 140 -4.90 15.86 -9.73
C ASN A 140 -5.05 16.96 -8.65
N ASN A 141 -4.74 16.61 -7.40
CA ASN A 141 -4.74 17.52 -6.24
C ASN A 141 -3.46 17.29 -5.39
N PRO A 142 -2.25 17.38 -5.97
CA PRO A 142 -0.99 16.98 -5.33
C PRO A 142 -0.62 17.79 -4.07
N ASN A 143 -1.20 18.97 -3.87
CA ASN A 143 -1.00 19.77 -2.65
C ASN A 143 -2.08 19.53 -1.58
N ALA A 144 -3.08 18.68 -1.89
CA ALA A 144 -4.14 18.25 -1.01
C ALA A 144 -4.98 19.39 -0.40
N ASN A 145 -5.07 20.53 -1.09
CA ASN A 145 -5.76 21.72 -0.58
C ASN A 145 -7.27 21.73 -0.84
N ALA A 146 -7.78 20.70 -1.54
CA ALA A 146 -9.18 20.52 -1.94
C ALA A 146 -9.72 21.62 -2.88
N ILE A 147 -8.84 22.40 -3.49
CA ILE A 147 -9.18 23.38 -4.52
C ILE A 147 -8.90 22.72 -5.87
N GLU A 148 -9.94 22.52 -6.67
CA GLU A 148 -9.75 21.97 -8.02
C GLU A 148 -9.04 22.98 -8.94
N ASN A 149 -8.06 22.51 -9.71
CA ASN A 149 -7.32 23.30 -10.70
C ASN A 149 -6.55 24.48 -10.09
N ASP A 150 -5.96 24.28 -8.90
CA ASP A 150 -5.05 25.24 -8.30
C ASP A 150 -3.81 25.41 -9.20
N PRO A 151 -3.22 26.62 -9.33
CA PRO A 151 -1.92 26.81 -9.95
C PRO A 151 -0.78 25.92 -9.40
N LEU A 152 -0.92 25.38 -8.19
CA LEU A 152 -0.02 24.43 -7.53
C LEU A 152 -0.30 22.96 -7.89
N ASP A 153 -1.37 22.67 -8.63
CA ASP A 153 -1.66 21.35 -9.18
C ASP A 153 -0.89 21.08 -10.49
N TYR A 154 -0.93 19.84 -10.97
CA TYR A 154 -0.38 19.55 -12.28
C TYR A 154 -1.21 20.25 -13.37
N LYS A 155 -0.51 20.87 -14.33
CA LYS A 155 -1.16 21.58 -15.43
C LYS A 155 -2.08 20.64 -16.20
N SER A 156 -3.34 21.03 -16.39
CA SER A 156 -4.32 20.29 -17.22
C SER A 156 -4.20 20.61 -18.73
N THR A 157 -3.30 21.52 -19.11
CA THR A 157 -3.13 21.99 -20.49
C THR A 157 -1.65 22.03 -20.93
N GLY A 158 -1.42 22.02 -22.23
CA GLY A 158 -0.07 22.03 -22.82
C GLY A 158 0.48 20.63 -23.13
N LYS A 159 1.75 20.57 -23.56
CA LYS A 159 2.42 19.33 -23.95
C LYS A 159 2.69 18.40 -22.76
N LYS A 160 3.13 18.99 -21.64
CA LYS A 160 3.34 18.32 -20.35
C LYS A 160 2.16 18.60 -19.44
N ARG A 161 1.08 17.84 -19.66
CA ARG A 161 -0.18 18.02 -18.93
C ARG A 161 -0.57 16.74 -18.24
N TRP A 162 -1.28 16.86 -17.14
CA TRP A 162 -1.88 15.73 -16.48
C TRP A 162 -2.99 15.16 -17.38
N ARG A 163 -2.91 13.86 -17.69
CA ARG A 163 -3.90 13.14 -18.52
C ARG A 163 -4.60 12.03 -17.75
N GLY A 164 -4.34 11.92 -16.45
CA GLY A 164 -4.92 10.91 -15.57
C GLY A 164 -6.44 11.05 -15.42
N PRO A 165 -7.13 10.07 -14.81
CA PRO A 165 -6.59 9.08 -13.87
C PRO A 165 -5.64 8.06 -14.52
N TYR A 166 -4.48 7.82 -13.90
CA TYR A 166 -3.47 6.84 -14.36
C TYR A 166 -3.68 5.44 -13.81
N ILE A 167 -4.54 5.30 -12.79
CA ILE A 167 -4.91 4.03 -12.19
C ILE A 167 -6.39 4.05 -11.85
N ALA A 168 -7.10 2.97 -12.17
CA ALA A 168 -8.55 2.89 -12.00
C ALA A 168 -8.98 2.64 -10.54
N LYS A 169 -8.14 1.93 -9.78
CA LYS A 169 -8.42 1.61 -8.39
C LYS A 169 -7.13 1.64 -7.58
N LEU A 170 -7.14 2.47 -6.55
CA LEU A 170 -6.17 2.42 -5.47
C LEU A 170 -6.82 1.66 -4.31
N SER A 171 -6.21 0.55 -3.87
CA SER A 171 -6.69 -0.18 -2.70
C SER A 171 -5.54 -0.49 -1.77
N ALA A 172 -5.86 -0.67 -0.49
CA ALA A 172 -4.95 -1.28 0.46
C ALA A 172 -4.43 -2.63 -0.07
N ASP A 173 -3.28 -3.02 0.46
CA ASP A 173 -2.68 -4.31 0.23
C ASP A 173 -3.60 -5.46 0.74
N PRO A 174 -3.30 -6.71 0.38
CA PRO A 174 -4.12 -7.86 0.76
C PRO A 174 -4.14 -8.17 2.26
N TYR A 175 -3.34 -7.47 3.06
CA TYR A 175 -3.25 -7.57 4.51
C TYR A 175 -3.96 -6.40 5.21
N GLY A 176 -4.47 -5.42 4.46
CA GLY A 176 -5.21 -4.27 4.96
C GLY A 176 -4.36 -3.03 5.23
N ASN A 177 -3.10 -3.02 4.83
CA ASN A 177 -2.17 -1.90 4.99
C ASN A 177 -2.02 -1.13 3.67
N ASN A 178 -1.44 0.07 3.70
CA ASN A 178 -1.15 0.80 2.47
C ASN A 178 0.22 0.38 1.91
N TYR A 179 0.37 0.40 0.58
CA TYR A 179 1.71 0.29 -0.01
C TYR A 179 2.47 1.59 0.19
N ILE A 180 3.79 1.48 0.30
CA ILE A 180 4.71 2.60 0.51
C ILE A 180 5.68 2.64 -0.66
N ILE A 181 5.90 3.84 -1.20
CA ILE A 181 6.84 4.08 -2.29
C ILE A 181 7.90 5.07 -1.81
N ASN A 182 9.18 4.73 -1.96
CA ASN A 182 10.27 5.68 -1.79
C ASN A 182 10.52 6.43 -3.10
N ILE A 183 9.94 7.63 -3.20
CA ILE A 183 10.06 8.49 -4.38
C ILE A 183 11.25 9.46 -4.31
N GLY A 184 11.74 9.78 -3.11
CA GLY A 184 12.88 10.70 -2.93
C GLY A 184 14.15 10.22 -3.64
N ALA A 185 14.42 8.91 -3.59
CA ALA A 185 15.55 8.29 -4.27
C ALA A 185 15.47 8.37 -5.81
N ILE A 186 14.28 8.54 -6.37
CA ILE A 186 14.04 8.55 -7.83
C ILE A 186 14.31 9.93 -8.42
N THR A 187 13.96 10.98 -7.67
CA THR A 187 14.04 12.37 -8.13
C THR A 187 15.41 12.99 -7.90
N GLY A 188 16.17 12.48 -6.93
CA GLY A 188 17.47 13.03 -6.53
C GLY A 188 17.37 14.42 -5.92
N THR A 189 16.16 14.86 -5.57
CA THR A 189 15.83 16.19 -5.04
C THR A 189 14.98 16.15 -3.78
N GLY A 190 14.70 14.95 -3.22
CA GLY A 190 14.11 14.86 -1.89
C GLY A 190 15.00 15.58 -0.88
N THR A 191 14.39 16.35 0.03
CA THR A 191 15.07 16.98 1.16
C THR A 191 15.86 15.90 1.93
N GLY A 192 17.16 15.81 1.63
CA GLY A 192 18.08 14.86 2.27
C GLY A 192 18.05 13.42 1.74
N THR A 193 18.09 13.19 0.41
CA THR A 193 18.51 11.85 -0.08
C THR A 193 19.93 11.57 0.40
N LEU A 194 20.08 10.67 1.36
CA LEU A 194 21.40 10.18 1.76
C LEU A 194 22.03 9.50 0.55
N ALA A 195 23.36 9.64 0.40
CA ALA A 195 24.08 8.94 -0.65
C ALA A 195 23.79 7.43 -0.54
N ALA A 196 23.40 6.80 -1.66
CA ALA A 196 23.03 5.38 -1.81
C ALA A 196 21.56 4.97 -1.50
N GLU A 197 20.63 5.90 -1.27
CA GLU A 197 19.19 5.57 -1.23
C GLU A 197 18.68 5.02 -2.57
N LYS A 198 17.80 4.03 -2.52
CA LYS A 198 17.16 3.39 -3.67
C LYS A 198 15.64 3.61 -3.65
N GLY A 199 15.05 3.65 -4.83
CA GLY A 199 13.60 3.67 -4.98
C GLY A 199 13.02 2.28 -4.73
N TRP A 200 11.84 2.19 -4.17
CA TRP A 200 11.14 0.92 -4.01
C TRP A 200 9.64 1.15 -3.90
N ILE A 201 8.87 0.12 -4.22
CA ILE A 201 7.43 0.01 -3.97
C ILE A 201 7.26 -1.24 -3.13
N LEU A 202 6.70 -1.12 -1.92
CA LEU A 202 6.61 -2.22 -0.98
C LEU A 202 5.26 -2.31 -0.29
N SER A 203 4.78 -3.53 -0.08
CA SER A 203 3.85 -3.91 0.99
C SER A 203 4.64 -4.41 2.19
N ALA A 204 4.22 -4.02 3.39
CA ALA A 204 4.81 -4.49 4.65
C ALA A 204 4.38 -5.93 5.02
N GLY A 205 3.66 -6.62 4.13
CA GLY A 205 3.35 -8.03 4.29
C GLY A 205 2.40 -8.36 5.46
N PRO A 206 2.34 -9.66 5.84
CA PRO A 206 1.49 -10.16 6.92
C PRO A 206 1.70 -9.53 8.29
N ASN A 207 2.94 -9.15 8.64
CA ASN A 207 3.25 -8.56 9.94
C ASN A 207 2.95 -7.05 10.02
N GLY A 208 2.66 -6.40 8.87
CA GLY A 208 2.39 -4.97 8.78
C GLY A 208 3.56 -4.07 9.20
N THR A 209 4.77 -4.60 9.20
CA THR A 209 5.99 -3.95 9.66
C THR A 209 7.02 -3.95 8.54
N LEU A 210 7.31 -2.77 7.99
CA LEU A 210 8.31 -2.63 6.95
C LEU A 210 9.70 -2.97 7.50
N ASN A 211 10.37 -3.94 6.91
CA ASN A 211 11.71 -4.39 7.30
C ASN A 211 12.82 -3.94 6.33
N THR A 212 12.44 -3.54 5.12
CA THR A 212 13.35 -3.12 4.05
C THR A 212 13.71 -1.64 4.20
N ALA A 213 15.01 -1.35 4.40
CA ALA A 213 15.50 0.02 4.54
C ALA A 213 15.68 0.73 3.18
N ALA A 214 15.76 2.07 3.20
CA ALA A 214 15.99 2.86 1.99
C ALA A 214 17.30 2.55 1.24
N THR A 215 18.28 1.97 1.92
CA THR A 215 19.60 1.62 1.38
C THR A 215 19.74 0.15 1.00
N ASP A 216 18.77 -0.69 1.36
CA ASP A 216 18.86 -2.14 1.15
C ASP A 216 18.86 -2.46 -0.34
N SER A 217 19.60 -3.51 -0.72
CA SER A 217 19.68 -3.96 -2.12
C SER A 217 18.77 -5.14 -2.43
N ALA A 218 18.03 -5.63 -1.44
CA ALA A 218 17.04 -6.67 -1.57
C ALA A 218 15.91 -6.43 -0.55
N VAL A 219 14.73 -6.93 -0.87
CA VAL A 219 13.59 -6.93 0.05
C VAL A 219 13.88 -7.87 1.22
N SER A 220 13.54 -7.45 2.43
CA SER A 220 13.86 -8.13 3.68
C SER A 220 12.60 -8.70 4.36
N SER A 221 12.76 -9.84 5.07
CA SER A 221 11.69 -10.48 5.85
C SER A 221 10.47 -10.90 4.99
N ASP A 222 9.28 -10.45 5.36
CA ASP A 222 7.99 -10.73 4.77
C ASP A 222 7.42 -9.54 3.99
N ASP A 223 8.24 -8.50 3.80
CA ASP A 223 7.95 -7.43 2.86
C ASP A 223 7.82 -8.01 1.44
N ILE A 224 6.92 -7.42 0.67
CA ILE A 224 6.65 -7.81 -0.70
C ILE A 224 6.93 -6.61 -1.59
N GLY A 225 7.63 -6.86 -2.68
CA GLY A 225 7.77 -5.96 -3.81
C GLY A 225 9.17 -5.90 -4.37
N TYR A 226 9.56 -4.74 -4.91
CA TYR A 226 10.85 -4.62 -5.57
C TYR A 226 11.52 -3.27 -5.36
N ILE A 227 12.84 -3.36 -5.31
CA ILE A 227 13.76 -2.24 -5.22
C ILE A 227 14.22 -1.91 -6.63
N PHE A 228 14.12 -0.64 -6.99
CA PHE A 228 14.57 -0.10 -8.26
C PHE A 228 15.57 1.02 -8.03
N CYS A 229 16.52 1.14 -8.93
CA CYS A 229 17.57 2.15 -8.82
C CYS A 229 17.75 2.84 -10.15
N THR A 230 17.69 4.16 -10.15
CA THR A 230 17.89 4.98 -11.35
C THR A 230 19.36 5.28 -11.63
N ARG A 231 20.28 5.01 -10.68
CA ARG A 231 21.72 5.35 -10.78
C ARG A 231 22.70 4.28 -10.26
N CYS A 232 22.30 3.02 -10.13
CA CYS A 232 23.19 1.96 -9.66
C CYS A 232 24.03 1.43 -10.83
N GLN A 233 25.17 2.06 -11.09
CA GLN A 233 26.30 1.50 -11.83
C GLN A 233 27.51 1.44 -10.89
#